data_AF-A5UYM2-F1
#
_entry.id   AF-A5UYM2-F1
#
_cell.length_a   1.000
_cell.length_b   1.000
_cell.length_c   1.000
_cell.angle_alpha   90.00
_cell.angle_beta   90.00
_cell.angle_gamma   90.00
#
_symmetry.space_group_name_H-M   'P 1'
#
loop_
_entity.id
_entity.type
_entity.pdbx_description
1 polymer ?
#
loop_
_entity_poly.entity_id
_entity_poly.type
_entity_poly.pdbx_seq_one_letter_code
_entity_poly.pdbx_strand_id
1 'polypeptide(L)'
;MKRTWHAGIVGAVALGLILMSTVFVAVQERMGRCAAVPLIADDLLGAPDFSNLAPGTPTGVLLPVGWSAAASGVQVGDFTVSGSGRSFQLLGIANHLRTPSVAVRPGVSYCATAQALADSSSATRVRLGFHWLDASGDILRVDWSGWQEVRRWNGPTDTQPWSLIGGGFTAPPEATHLAVTFHPASDDRVYLDLIRIRHGRFPHTGEMPPASPEQTAGVEALPWPNGARAALSFSFDWETTMGGLIHSRSVDDPNVDQDPLMRGMRMREGITTTLDIFRPYGIRATYYATGYNFLTGNREQRRFMGDPTFTWANRANRWQTDAWQQQPWFSPDPYGTVATDPAWYFGDLIPLVQREGHDIQSHTFSHLYGGLASAEEWRSDLSEWRRVAAEHNVPPARSLAFPWSSSAGMSYANWQALAEAGITSVTRTNWNPRQPQYHLVSRDEPHCRPVPGHEAILACPDFYLTEQSAAEAPGVIERAINTGGMIDLWAHTEEVVTPAQIAVWRNVVRYAVGRRDAGDLWIAPLAEIADRQQAVALVRIERHESEPVHDMSSNAPLHFLVTNHSVHDLQGLTLNLPSVIQQVTLDGEQSNATPVVRGTLLIFDLAAGETIEVTAWLG
;
A
#
# COMPACT_ATOMS: atom_id res chain seq x y z
N MET A 1 -74.04 19.09 -25.11
CA MET A 1 -73.33 17.87 -24.68
C MET A 1 -72.00 17.56 -25.39
N LYS A 2 -71.57 18.25 -26.48
CA LYS A 2 -70.30 17.94 -27.17
C LYS A 2 -69.03 18.64 -26.63
N ARG A 3 -69.14 19.75 -25.87
CA ARG A 3 -67.97 20.52 -25.36
C ARG A 3 -67.36 19.99 -24.06
N THR A 4 -68.10 19.24 -23.25
CA THR A 4 -67.61 18.69 -21.97
C THR A 4 -66.78 17.41 -22.14
N TRP A 5 -66.97 16.68 -23.25
CA TRP A 5 -66.19 15.46 -23.54
C TRP A 5 -64.75 15.73 -23.97
N HIS A 6 -64.48 16.80 -24.73
CA HIS A 6 -63.12 17.11 -25.19
C HIS A 6 -62.22 17.66 -24.06
N ALA A 7 -62.77 18.43 -23.12
CA ALA A 7 -62.02 18.91 -21.96
C ALA A 7 -61.66 17.76 -20.99
N GLY A 8 -62.54 16.77 -20.83
CA GLY A 8 -62.28 15.58 -20.02
C GLY A 8 -61.19 14.68 -20.62
N ILE A 9 -61.17 14.51 -21.95
CA ILE A 9 -60.15 13.70 -22.64
C ILE A 9 -58.77 14.40 -22.60
N VAL A 10 -58.71 15.71 -22.87
CA VAL A 10 -57.44 16.46 -22.80
C VAL A 10 -56.91 16.53 -21.37
N GLY A 11 -57.78 16.71 -20.37
CA GLY A 11 -57.41 16.65 -18.95
C GLY A 11 -56.90 15.27 -18.52
N ALA A 12 -57.54 14.19 -18.98
CA ALA A 12 -57.11 12.81 -18.70
C ALA A 12 -55.77 12.46 -19.38
N VAL A 13 -55.54 12.93 -20.60
CA VAL A 13 -54.26 12.73 -21.32
C VAL A 13 -53.13 13.54 -20.65
N ALA A 14 -53.38 14.78 -20.27
CA ALA A 14 -52.40 15.61 -19.56
C ALA A 14 -52.06 15.02 -18.18
N LEU A 15 -53.06 14.56 -17.42
CA LEU A 15 -52.85 13.89 -16.14
C LEU A 15 -52.08 12.57 -16.30
N GLY A 16 -52.40 11.81 -17.36
CA GLY A 16 -51.68 10.57 -17.72
C GLY A 16 -50.21 10.81 -18.09
N LEU A 17 -49.91 11.87 -18.84
CA LEU A 17 -48.54 12.27 -19.19
C LEU A 17 -47.75 12.75 -17.96
N ILE A 18 -48.38 13.52 -17.06
CA ILE A 18 -47.75 13.95 -15.81
C ILE A 18 -47.47 12.74 -14.92
N LEU A 19 -48.43 11.83 -14.73
CA LEU A 19 -48.24 10.59 -13.97
C LEU A 19 -47.12 9.73 -14.55
N MET A 20 -47.10 9.53 -15.87
CA MET A 20 -46.02 8.80 -16.56
C MET A 20 -44.65 9.46 -16.36
N SER A 21 -44.56 10.79 -16.44
CA SER A 21 -43.30 11.52 -16.23
C SER A 21 -42.81 11.41 -14.79
N THR A 22 -43.70 11.49 -13.79
CA THR A 22 -43.34 11.34 -12.37
C THR A 22 -42.91 9.91 -12.03
N VAL A 23 -43.59 8.90 -12.60
CA VAL A 23 -43.20 7.49 -12.46
C VAL A 23 -41.84 7.27 -13.13
N PHE A 24 -41.61 7.84 -14.31
CA PHE A 24 -40.33 7.74 -15.00
C PHE A 24 -39.20 8.36 -14.17
N VAL A 25 -39.36 9.59 -13.66
CA VAL A 25 -38.35 10.25 -12.80
C VAL A 25 -38.09 9.44 -11.53
N ALA A 26 -39.12 8.91 -10.87
CA ALA A 26 -38.96 8.06 -9.69
C ALA A 26 -38.22 6.75 -10.00
N VAL A 27 -38.48 6.14 -11.17
CA VAL A 27 -37.73 4.98 -11.67
C VAL A 27 -36.27 5.36 -11.91
N GLN A 28 -36.00 6.52 -12.52
CA GLN A 28 -34.64 6.99 -12.77
C GLN A 28 -33.85 7.24 -11.49
N GLU A 29 -34.47 7.89 -10.51
CA GLU A 29 -33.84 8.15 -9.20
C GLU A 29 -33.53 6.84 -8.47
N ARG A 30 -34.43 5.85 -8.54
CA ARG A 30 -34.20 4.52 -7.95
C ARG A 30 -33.08 3.76 -8.66
N MET A 31 -33.02 3.78 -10.00
CA MET A 31 -31.92 3.17 -10.76
C MET A 31 -30.57 3.86 -10.49
N GLY A 32 -30.56 5.18 -10.30
CA GLY A 32 -29.37 5.95 -9.91
C GLY A 32 -28.88 5.66 -8.48
N ARG A 33 -29.74 5.10 -7.61
CA ARG A 33 -29.38 4.63 -6.26
C ARG A 33 -29.19 3.11 -6.17
N CYS A 34 -29.12 2.43 -7.32
CA CYS A 34 -29.11 0.96 -7.39
C CYS A 34 -30.27 0.27 -6.62
N ALA A 35 -31.40 0.96 -6.44
CA ALA A 35 -32.57 0.42 -5.77
C ALA A 35 -33.39 -0.45 -6.73
N ALA A 36 -34.02 -1.50 -6.20
CA ALA A 36 -34.89 -2.36 -6.98
C ALA A 36 -36.02 -1.54 -7.64
N VAL A 37 -36.21 -1.73 -8.94
CA VAL A 37 -37.36 -1.22 -9.68
C VAL A 37 -38.19 -2.42 -10.13
N PRO A 38 -39.34 -2.68 -9.45
CA PRO A 38 -40.19 -3.81 -9.79
C PRO A 38 -40.52 -3.82 -11.28
N LEU A 39 -40.40 -4.98 -11.94
CA LEU A 39 -40.71 -5.24 -13.36
C LEU A 39 -39.72 -4.68 -14.39
N ILE A 40 -38.65 -3.98 -14.00
CA ILE A 40 -37.71 -3.31 -14.93
C ILE A 40 -36.24 -3.69 -14.67
N ALA A 41 -35.85 -3.90 -13.41
CA ALA A 41 -34.48 -4.21 -13.03
C ALA A 41 -34.43 -5.25 -11.91
N ASP A 42 -34.52 -6.53 -12.29
CA ASP A 42 -34.32 -7.64 -11.37
C ASP A 42 -32.85 -7.79 -10.98
N ASP A 43 -32.60 -8.49 -9.86
CA ASP A 43 -31.25 -8.83 -9.43
C ASP A 43 -30.62 -9.80 -10.45
N LEU A 44 -29.51 -9.37 -11.05
CA LEU A 44 -28.71 -10.19 -11.97
C LEU A 44 -27.91 -11.27 -11.23
N LEU A 45 -27.64 -11.03 -9.94
CA LEU A 45 -26.95 -11.95 -9.05
C LEU A 45 -27.98 -12.68 -8.17
N GLY A 46 -27.99 -14.01 -8.25
CA GLY A 46 -28.79 -14.84 -7.35
C GLY A 46 -28.35 -14.69 -5.88
N ALA A 47 -29.28 -14.89 -4.96
CA ALA A 47 -28.95 -14.89 -3.53
C ALA A 47 -27.92 -16.02 -3.23
N PRO A 48 -26.90 -15.75 -2.39
CA PRO A 48 -25.96 -16.79 -2.00
C PRO A 48 -26.69 -17.92 -1.25
N ASP A 49 -26.40 -19.17 -1.61
CA ASP A 49 -26.93 -20.34 -0.92
C ASP A 49 -25.95 -20.82 0.16
N PHE A 50 -26.33 -20.61 1.42
CA PHE A 50 -25.55 -21.03 2.59
C PHE A 50 -25.98 -22.40 3.17
N SER A 51 -26.98 -23.07 2.59
CA SER A 51 -27.67 -24.22 3.18
C SER A 51 -26.75 -25.42 3.50
N ASN A 52 -25.63 -25.55 2.78
CA ASN A 52 -24.68 -26.66 2.92
C ASN A 52 -23.33 -26.27 3.55
N LEU A 53 -23.24 -25.08 4.17
CA LEU A 53 -21.99 -24.56 4.72
C LEU A 53 -22.05 -24.57 6.26
N ALA A 54 -21.43 -25.59 6.87
CA ALA A 54 -21.14 -25.60 8.31
C ALA A 54 -19.79 -24.90 8.57
N PRO A 55 -19.62 -24.17 9.68
CA PRO A 55 -18.36 -23.52 9.99
C PRO A 55 -17.33 -24.58 10.44
N GLY A 56 -16.16 -24.64 9.76
CA GLY A 56 -14.92 -25.12 10.40
C GLY A 56 -14.44 -26.58 10.21
N THR A 57 -14.64 -27.29 9.10
CA THR A 57 -13.88 -28.56 8.79
C THR A 57 -13.78 -28.86 7.28
N PRO A 58 -12.78 -29.63 6.78
CA PRO A 58 -11.34 -29.35 6.68
C PRO A 58 -10.87 -28.93 5.24
N THR A 59 -9.85 -28.07 5.21
CA THR A 59 -9.03 -27.59 4.05
C THR A 59 -9.77 -26.97 2.86
N GLY A 60 -9.92 -25.65 2.89
CA GLY A 60 -10.45 -24.82 1.82
C GLY A 60 -11.52 -23.87 2.35
N VAL A 61 -11.56 -22.63 1.86
CA VAL A 61 -12.67 -21.73 2.18
C VAL A 61 -13.93 -22.29 1.54
N LEU A 62 -14.86 -22.82 2.35
CA LEU A 62 -16.17 -23.25 1.86
C LEU A 62 -17.07 -22.02 1.66
N LEU A 63 -17.08 -21.49 0.42
CA LEU A 63 -18.00 -20.44 -0.01
C LEU A 63 -19.20 -21.03 -0.78
N PRO A 64 -20.33 -20.30 -0.88
CA PRO A 64 -21.42 -20.68 -1.77
C PRO A 64 -20.93 -20.85 -3.21
N VAL A 65 -21.59 -21.74 -3.97
CA VAL A 65 -21.21 -22.07 -5.35
C VAL A 65 -21.06 -20.81 -6.21
N GLY A 66 -19.95 -20.72 -6.93
CA GLY A 66 -19.62 -19.60 -7.83
C GLY A 66 -18.99 -18.39 -7.14
N TRP A 67 -18.97 -18.34 -5.81
CA TRP A 67 -18.24 -17.31 -5.05
C TRP A 67 -16.80 -17.74 -4.82
N SER A 68 -15.89 -16.77 -4.81
CA SER A 68 -14.45 -17.03 -4.64
C SER A 68 -13.79 -15.95 -3.80
N ALA A 69 -12.57 -16.21 -3.34
CA ALA A 69 -11.75 -15.27 -2.59
C ALA A 69 -10.29 -15.40 -3.01
N ALA A 70 -9.52 -14.33 -2.85
CA ALA A 70 -8.08 -14.34 -3.16
C ALA A 70 -7.25 -15.07 -2.10
N ALA A 71 -7.67 -15.04 -0.85
CA ALA A 71 -6.99 -15.69 0.26
C ALA A 71 -7.98 -16.33 1.25
N SER A 72 -7.45 -17.08 2.21
CA SER A 72 -8.21 -17.83 3.22
C SER A 72 -8.98 -16.97 4.23
N GLY A 73 -8.79 -15.65 4.23
CA GLY A 73 -9.47 -14.71 5.14
C GLY A 73 -10.92 -14.36 4.77
N VAL A 74 -11.51 -14.96 3.73
CA VAL A 74 -12.96 -14.88 3.53
C VAL A 74 -13.54 -16.15 4.11
N GLN A 75 -14.64 -16.05 4.84
CA GLN A 75 -15.37 -17.22 5.34
C GLN A 75 -16.86 -16.90 5.47
N VAL A 76 -17.63 -17.90 5.86
CA VAL A 76 -19.03 -17.73 6.20
C VAL A 76 -19.13 -17.24 7.65
N GLY A 77 -19.76 -16.08 7.85
CA GLY A 77 -20.00 -15.48 9.15
C GLY A 77 -21.39 -15.78 9.71
N ASP A 78 -21.54 -15.60 11.02
CA ASP A 78 -22.78 -15.85 11.75
C ASP A 78 -23.60 -14.57 12.03
N PHE A 79 -23.15 -13.43 11.51
CA PHE A 79 -23.92 -12.18 11.48
C PHE A 79 -24.78 -12.12 10.22
N THR A 80 -25.98 -11.56 10.29
CA THR A 80 -26.81 -11.28 9.10
C THR A 80 -27.78 -10.13 9.38
N VAL A 81 -28.16 -9.41 8.33
CA VAL A 81 -29.14 -8.32 8.37
C VAL A 81 -30.51 -8.82 8.85
N SER A 82 -30.86 -10.09 8.62
CA SER A 82 -32.15 -10.65 9.05
C SER A 82 -32.19 -11.01 10.55
N GLY A 83 -31.06 -10.99 11.25
CA GLY A 83 -30.92 -11.48 12.62
C GLY A 83 -30.88 -13.01 12.77
N SER A 84 -31.12 -13.77 11.69
CA SER A 84 -31.00 -15.23 11.65
C SER A 84 -30.58 -15.70 10.26
N GLY A 85 -29.41 -16.33 10.13
CA GLY A 85 -28.83 -16.67 8.82
C GLY A 85 -27.33 -16.52 8.80
N ARG A 86 -26.75 -16.36 7.60
CA ARG A 86 -25.31 -16.28 7.39
C ARG A 86 -24.95 -15.13 6.45
N SER A 87 -23.75 -14.61 6.61
CA SER A 87 -23.15 -13.58 5.73
C SER A 87 -21.76 -14.01 5.28
N PHE A 88 -21.14 -13.21 4.42
CA PHE A 88 -19.70 -13.31 4.20
C PHE A 88 -18.96 -12.54 5.27
N GLN A 89 -17.90 -13.12 5.81
CA GLN A 89 -16.95 -12.44 6.68
C GLN A 89 -15.63 -12.30 5.93
N LEU A 90 -15.11 -11.08 5.88
CA LEU A 90 -13.81 -10.72 5.33
C LEU A 90 -12.87 -10.38 6.49
N LEU A 91 -11.66 -10.92 6.42
CA LEU A 91 -10.58 -10.71 7.35
C LEU A 91 -9.26 -10.58 6.58
N GLY A 92 -8.52 -9.52 6.90
CA GLY A 92 -7.22 -9.24 6.33
C GLY A 92 -7.27 -8.35 5.09
N ILE A 93 -6.37 -7.37 5.06
CA ILE A 93 -6.28 -6.30 4.07
C ILE A 93 -5.94 -6.79 2.66
N ALA A 94 -5.31 -7.97 2.54
CA ALA A 94 -4.90 -8.55 1.26
C ALA A 94 -6.02 -9.36 0.58
N ASN A 95 -7.19 -9.45 1.20
CA ASN A 95 -8.25 -10.34 0.75
C ASN A 95 -9.41 -9.61 0.09
N HIS A 96 -10.20 -10.33 -0.69
CA HIS A 96 -11.46 -9.83 -1.21
C HIS A 96 -12.44 -10.96 -1.50
N LEU A 97 -13.72 -10.66 -1.35
CA LEU A 97 -14.80 -11.53 -1.82
C LEU A 97 -15.07 -11.22 -3.30
N ARG A 98 -15.14 -12.24 -4.14
CA ARG A 98 -15.54 -12.13 -5.55
C ARG A 98 -16.88 -12.82 -5.79
N THR A 99 -17.80 -12.11 -6.45
CA THR A 99 -19.10 -12.66 -6.87
C THR A 99 -18.93 -13.65 -8.04
N PRO A 100 -19.89 -14.57 -8.24
CA PRO A 100 -20.12 -15.17 -9.56
C PRO A 100 -20.19 -14.09 -10.64
N SER A 101 -19.77 -14.43 -11.86
CA SER A 101 -19.96 -13.54 -13.00
C SER A 101 -21.43 -13.51 -13.43
N VAL A 102 -21.91 -12.34 -13.82
CA VAL A 102 -23.26 -12.14 -14.38
C VAL A 102 -23.15 -11.64 -15.82
N ALA A 103 -24.11 -12.01 -16.68
CA ALA A 103 -24.12 -11.57 -18.06
C ALA A 103 -24.41 -10.05 -18.15
N VAL A 104 -23.65 -9.35 -19.00
CA VAL A 104 -23.79 -7.92 -19.26
C VAL A 104 -23.81 -7.61 -20.75
N ARG A 105 -24.15 -6.37 -21.10
CA ARG A 105 -24.20 -5.88 -22.48
C ARG A 105 -23.32 -4.62 -22.60
N PRO A 106 -22.52 -4.49 -23.66
CA PRO A 106 -21.72 -3.29 -23.89
C PRO A 106 -22.58 -2.02 -23.89
N GLY A 107 -22.06 -0.93 -23.32
CA GLY A 107 -22.73 0.36 -23.25
C GLY A 107 -23.89 0.46 -22.26
N VAL A 108 -24.23 -0.62 -21.54
CA VAL A 108 -25.25 -0.61 -20.48
C VAL A 108 -24.57 -0.34 -19.13
N SER A 109 -25.21 0.45 -18.27
CA SER A 109 -24.73 0.70 -16.91
C SER A 109 -25.23 -0.36 -15.93
N TYR A 110 -24.33 -0.78 -15.05
CA TYR A 110 -24.57 -1.77 -14.00
C TYR A 110 -24.15 -1.19 -12.66
N CYS A 111 -24.78 -1.68 -11.59
CA CYS A 111 -24.37 -1.38 -10.22
C CYS A 111 -24.31 -2.62 -9.36
N ALA A 112 -23.54 -2.50 -8.30
CA ALA A 112 -23.47 -3.49 -7.25
C ALA A 112 -23.57 -2.81 -5.89
N THR A 113 -24.27 -3.46 -4.96
CA THR A 113 -24.44 -3.01 -3.59
C THR A 113 -24.30 -4.17 -2.61
N ALA A 114 -23.88 -3.88 -1.38
CA ALA A 114 -23.92 -4.80 -0.26
C ALA A 114 -24.28 -4.05 1.04
N GLN A 115 -24.82 -4.76 2.01
CA GLN A 115 -24.90 -4.30 3.40
C GLN A 115 -23.62 -4.73 4.12
N ALA A 116 -22.95 -3.79 4.78
CA ALA A 116 -21.68 -4.00 5.45
C ALA A 116 -21.76 -3.63 6.94
N LEU A 117 -21.11 -4.43 7.78
CA LEU A 117 -20.97 -4.19 9.22
C LEU A 117 -19.57 -4.61 9.66
N ALA A 118 -18.92 -3.82 10.50
CA ALA A 118 -17.66 -4.20 11.13
C ALA A 118 -17.89 -4.48 12.61
N ASP A 119 -17.24 -5.50 13.18
CA ASP A 119 -17.30 -5.76 14.63
C ASP A 119 -15.98 -5.51 15.36
N SER A 120 -15.10 -4.74 14.70
CA SER A 120 -13.86 -4.24 15.30
C SER A 120 -14.12 -3.03 16.19
N SER A 121 -13.16 -2.74 17.08
CA SER A 121 -13.15 -1.53 17.90
C SER A 121 -12.88 -0.26 17.08
N SER A 122 -12.25 -0.40 15.90
CA SER A 122 -11.88 0.71 15.01
C SER A 122 -12.89 0.92 13.86
N ALA A 123 -12.96 2.14 13.33
CA ALA A 123 -13.73 2.43 12.11
C ALA A 123 -12.97 1.92 10.89
N THR A 124 -13.63 1.29 9.91
CA THR A 124 -12.99 0.74 8.70
C THR A 124 -13.76 1.11 7.43
N ARG A 125 -13.21 0.76 6.26
CA ARG A 125 -13.75 1.08 4.94
C ARG A 125 -13.71 -0.11 3.98
N VAL A 126 -14.58 -0.10 2.98
CA VAL A 126 -14.63 -1.07 1.87
C VAL A 126 -14.75 -0.35 0.54
N ARG A 127 -14.16 -0.92 -0.52
CA ARG A 127 -14.41 -0.51 -1.91
C ARG A 127 -14.79 -1.69 -2.79
N LEU A 128 -15.41 -1.39 -3.92
CA LEU A 128 -15.84 -2.37 -4.91
C LEU A 128 -14.96 -2.27 -6.17
N GLY A 129 -14.58 -3.42 -6.73
CA GLY A 129 -13.94 -3.53 -8.05
C GLY A 129 -14.86 -4.25 -9.03
N PHE A 130 -15.18 -3.62 -10.16
CA PHE A 130 -16.03 -4.11 -11.24
C PHE A 130 -15.15 -4.68 -12.36
N HIS A 131 -15.02 -6.00 -12.41
CA HIS A 131 -14.21 -6.72 -13.38
C HIS A 131 -15.06 -7.05 -14.61
N TRP A 132 -14.85 -6.31 -15.69
CA TRP A 132 -15.49 -6.54 -16.97
C TRP A 132 -14.76 -7.64 -17.73
N LEU A 133 -15.50 -8.65 -18.16
CA LEU A 133 -14.95 -9.84 -18.80
C LEU A 133 -15.49 -9.98 -20.22
N ASP A 134 -14.65 -10.45 -21.13
CA ASP A 134 -15.06 -10.83 -22.47
C ASP A 134 -15.75 -12.21 -22.50
N ALA A 135 -15.96 -12.75 -23.70
CA ALA A 135 -16.60 -14.04 -23.89
C ALA A 135 -15.72 -15.24 -23.50
N SER A 136 -14.38 -15.09 -23.50
CA SER A 136 -13.44 -16.12 -23.00
C SER A 136 -13.28 -16.09 -21.48
N GLY A 137 -13.74 -15.01 -20.83
CA GLY A 137 -13.63 -14.82 -19.39
C GLY A 137 -12.38 -14.03 -18.98
N ASP A 138 -11.68 -13.42 -19.95
CA ASP A 138 -10.51 -12.60 -19.71
C ASP A 138 -10.93 -11.19 -19.25
N ILE A 139 -10.13 -10.60 -18.36
CA ILE A 139 -10.42 -9.26 -17.83
C ILE A 139 -10.09 -8.21 -18.89
N LEU A 140 -11.12 -7.50 -19.35
CA LEU A 140 -10.99 -6.35 -20.26
C LEU A 140 -10.59 -5.08 -19.50
N ARG A 141 -11.26 -4.81 -18.38
CA ARG A 141 -11.08 -3.61 -17.55
C ARG A 141 -11.58 -3.85 -16.14
N VAL A 142 -10.99 -3.14 -15.18
CA VAL A 142 -11.51 -3.07 -13.80
C VAL A 142 -11.81 -1.61 -13.46
N ASP A 143 -13.05 -1.32 -13.06
CA ASP A 143 -13.43 -0.02 -12.49
C ASP A 143 -13.55 -0.11 -10.96
N TRP A 144 -13.09 0.91 -10.24
CA TRP A 144 -13.07 0.93 -8.78
C TRP A 144 -14.00 2.01 -8.22
N SER A 145 -14.83 1.66 -7.24
CA SER A 145 -15.52 2.66 -6.42
C SER A 145 -14.55 3.37 -5.48
N GLY A 146 -14.93 4.54 -4.97
CA GLY A 146 -14.29 5.13 -3.80
C GLY A 146 -14.39 4.23 -2.56
N TRP A 147 -13.54 4.50 -1.57
CA TRP A 147 -13.61 3.90 -0.24
C TRP A 147 -14.82 4.40 0.53
N GLN A 148 -15.63 3.48 1.06
CA GLN A 148 -16.87 3.77 1.77
C GLN A 148 -16.78 3.30 3.21
N GLU A 149 -17.23 4.11 4.15
CA GLU A 149 -17.19 3.79 5.58
C GLU A 149 -18.12 2.63 5.92
N VAL A 150 -17.62 1.74 6.78
CA VAL A 150 -18.39 0.63 7.34
C VAL A 150 -18.64 0.91 8.81
N ARG A 151 -19.92 1.02 9.15
CA ARG A 151 -20.37 1.17 10.53
C ARG A 151 -19.87 0.04 11.42
N ARG A 152 -19.45 0.42 12.62
CA ARG A 152 -19.14 -0.49 13.73
C ARG A 152 -20.39 -1.02 14.43
N TRP A 153 -20.38 -2.29 14.79
CA TRP A 153 -21.30 -2.95 15.70
C TRP A 153 -20.97 -2.62 17.16
N ASN A 154 -21.96 -2.11 17.90
CA ASN A 154 -21.82 -1.67 19.29
C ASN A 154 -22.32 -2.73 20.31
N GLY A 155 -22.37 -3.99 19.91
CA GLY A 155 -22.76 -5.12 20.77
C GLY A 155 -24.23 -5.53 20.66
N PRO A 156 -24.70 -6.45 21.53
CA PRO A 156 -25.99 -7.13 21.36
C PRO A 156 -27.23 -6.23 21.39
N THR A 157 -27.14 -5.05 21.99
CA THR A 157 -28.25 -4.07 22.05
C THR A 157 -28.26 -3.12 20.85
N ASP A 158 -27.35 -3.29 19.91
CA ASP A 158 -27.23 -2.44 18.75
C ASP A 158 -28.31 -2.75 17.70
N THR A 159 -29.21 -1.80 17.50
CA THR A 159 -30.34 -1.91 16.55
C THR A 159 -30.17 -1.06 15.29
N GLN A 160 -29.01 -0.42 15.11
CA GLN A 160 -28.80 0.48 13.97
C GLN A 160 -28.59 -0.33 12.67
N PRO A 161 -29.07 0.17 11.51
CA PRO A 161 -28.92 -0.54 10.24
C PRO A 161 -27.46 -0.72 9.85
N TRP A 162 -27.20 -1.72 9.01
CA TRP A 162 -25.89 -1.92 8.39
C TRP A 162 -25.60 -0.80 7.38
N SER A 163 -24.33 -0.60 7.03
CA SER A 163 -23.94 0.39 6.02
C SER A 163 -24.25 -0.13 4.63
N LEU A 164 -24.96 0.65 3.81
CA LEU A 164 -25.11 0.34 2.40
C LEU A 164 -23.85 0.80 1.65
N ILE A 165 -23.06 -0.14 1.14
CA ILE A 165 -21.93 0.14 0.25
C ILE A 165 -22.31 -0.18 -1.20
N GLY A 166 -21.77 0.56 -2.15
CA GLY A 166 -22.03 0.26 -3.56
C GLY A 166 -21.27 1.12 -4.56
N GLY A 167 -21.51 0.84 -5.84
CA GLY A 167 -20.95 1.58 -6.96
C GLY A 167 -21.63 1.20 -8.26
N GLY A 168 -21.29 1.88 -9.35
CA GLY A 168 -21.82 1.54 -10.66
C GLY A 168 -21.07 2.20 -11.80
N PHE A 169 -20.97 1.47 -12.90
CA PHE A 169 -20.17 1.81 -14.07
C PHE A 169 -20.85 1.34 -15.36
N THR A 170 -20.41 1.89 -16.49
CA THR A 170 -20.90 1.47 -17.82
C THR A 170 -19.98 0.43 -18.41
N ALA A 171 -20.57 -0.68 -18.88
CA ALA A 171 -19.83 -1.79 -19.49
C ALA A 171 -19.07 -1.31 -20.73
N PRO A 172 -17.75 -1.58 -20.82
CA PRO A 172 -16.96 -1.19 -21.99
C PRO A 172 -17.41 -1.95 -23.25
N PRO A 173 -16.96 -1.53 -24.44
CA PRO A 173 -17.05 -2.36 -25.64
C PRO A 173 -16.56 -3.78 -25.34
N GLU A 174 -17.18 -4.78 -25.96
CA GLU A 174 -16.78 -6.21 -25.85
C GLU A 174 -17.07 -6.89 -24.50
N ALA A 175 -17.46 -6.16 -23.45
CA ALA A 175 -17.84 -6.78 -22.18
C ALA A 175 -19.11 -7.65 -22.32
N THR A 176 -18.99 -8.92 -21.96
CA THR A 176 -20.10 -9.88 -21.95
C THR A 176 -20.44 -10.39 -20.56
N HIS A 177 -19.50 -10.32 -19.61
CA HIS A 177 -19.75 -10.65 -18.21
C HIS A 177 -19.17 -9.60 -17.24
N LEU A 178 -19.71 -9.56 -16.03
CA LEU A 178 -19.23 -8.73 -14.92
C LEU A 178 -19.06 -9.60 -13.68
N ALA A 179 -17.90 -9.52 -13.03
CA ALA A 179 -17.71 -10.00 -11.66
C ALA A 179 -17.36 -8.83 -10.75
N VAL A 180 -17.90 -8.81 -9.53
CA VAL A 180 -17.64 -7.74 -8.57
C VAL A 180 -16.80 -8.27 -7.42
N THR A 181 -15.84 -7.47 -6.98
CA THR A 181 -14.99 -7.77 -5.82
C THR A 181 -15.16 -6.75 -4.72
N PHE A 182 -15.09 -7.18 -3.47
CA PHE A 182 -15.21 -6.33 -2.28
C PHE A 182 -13.91 -6.38 -1.48
N HIS A 183 -13.26 -5.22 -1.30
CA HIS A 183 -11.92 -5.12 -0.71
C HIS A 183 -11.98 -4.31 0.58
N PRO A 184 -11.50 -4.83 1.71
CA PRO A 184 -11.37 -4.08 2.96
C PRO A 184 -10.14 -3.15 2.93
N ALA A 185 -10.20 -2.08 3.70
CA ALA A 185 -9.10 -1.11 3.86
C ALA A 185 -8.12 -1.47 4.99
N SER A 186 -8.34 -2.57 5.70
CA SER A 186 -7.58 -2.94 6.90
C SER A 186 -7.78 -4.41 7.25
N ASP A 187 -7.11 -4.86 8.31
CA ASP A 187 -7.31 -6.21 8.87
C ASP A 187 -8.55 -6.29 9.79
N ASP A 188 -9.33 -5.21 9.90
CA ASP A 188 -10.59 -5.22 10.65
C ASP A 188 -11.57 -6.23 10.03
N ARG A 189 -12.28 -6.96 10.89
CA ARG A 189 -13.27 -7.92 10.44
C ARG A 189 -14.52 -7.20 9.92
N VAL A 190 -14.88 -7.48 8.68
CA VAL A 190 -16.04 -6.91 7.99
C VAL A 190 -16.99 -8.02 7.55
N TYR A 191 -18.28 -7.83 7.78
CA TYR A 191 -19.35 -8.69 7.31
C TYR A 191 -20.05 -8.07 6.12
N LEU A 192 -20.35 -8.86 5.09
CA LEU A 192 -21.09 -8.47 3.90
C LEU A 192 -22.33 -9.35 3.73
N ASP A 193 -23.49 -8.72 3.60
CA ASP A 193 -24.77 -9.37 3.40
C ASP A 193 -25.58 -8.65 2.31
N LEU A 194 -26.67 -9.26 1.83
CA LEU A 194 -27.57 -8.70 0.82
C LEU A 194 -26.83 -8.13 -0.40
N ILE A 195 -25.84 -8.87 -0.90
CA ILE A 195 -25.06 -8.48 -2.08
C ILE A 195 -25.95 -8.61 -3.32
N ARG A 196 -26.05 -7.53 -4.11
CA ARG A 196 -26.87 -7.43 -5.31
C ARG A 196 -26.08 -6.83 -6.46
N ILE A 197 -26.35 -7.31 -7.68
CA ILE A 197 -25.92 -6.68 -8.93
C ILE A 197 -27.17 -6.40 -9.76
N ARG A 198 -27.29 -5.20 -10.33
CA ARG A 198 -28.48 -4.73 -11.06
C ARG A 198 -28.09 -3.90 -12.28
N HIS A 199 -29.07 -3.69 -13.16
CA HIS A 199 -29.02 -2.58 -14.10
C HIS A 199 -29.08 -1.26 -13.32
N GLY A 200 -28.19 -0.34 -13.67
CA GLY A 200 -28.15 0.99 -13.07
C GLY A 200 -28.29 2.07 -14.13
N ARG A 201 -28.32 3.32 -13.65
CA ARG A 201 -28.20 4.49 -14.51
C ARG A 201 -27.35 5.51 -13.79
N PHE A 202 -26.07 5.56 -14.16
CA PHE A 202 -25.11 6.50 -13.58
C PHE A 202 -24.71 7.51 -14.65
N PRO A 203 -24.42 8.76 -14.26
CA PRO A 203 -23.58 9.60 -15.08
C PRO A 203 -22.28 8.84 -15.38
N HIS A 204 -21.62 9.14 -16.50
CA HIS A 204 -20.32 8.55 -16.85
C HIS A 204 -19.21 8.80 -15.80
N THR A 205 -19.53 9.55 -14.75
CA THR A 205 -18.63 9.99 -13.70
C THR A 205 -19.27 9.75 -12.32
N GLY A 206 -18.95 8.61 -11.70
CA GLY A 206 -18.95 8.46 -10.25
C GLY A 206 -17.50 8.60 -9.81
N GLU A 207 -17.18 9.74 -9.18
CA GLU A 207 -15.84 10.25 -8.83
C GLU A 207 -14.64 9.27 -8.94
N MET A 208 -13.94 9.40 -10.06
CA MET A 208 -12.51 9.67 -10.10
C MET A 208 -12.27 10.83 -11.08
N PRO A 209 -11.24 11.65 -10.87
CA PRO A 209 -10.33 11.87 -11.97
C PRO A 209 -8.84 11.78 -11.56
N PRO A 210 -7.96 11.37 -12.49
CA PRO A 210 -8.15 10.44 -13.60
C PRO A 210 -7.72 9.04 -13.10
N ALA A 211 -8.31 7.95 -13.61
CA ALA A 211 -7.68 7.18 -14.68
C ALA A 211 -6.14 7.33 -14.69
N SER A 212 -5.42 6.21 -14.72
CA SER A 212 -4.06 6.20 -15.28
C SER A 212 -4.02 7.22 -16.41
N PRO A 213 -3.05 8.16 -16.43
CA PRO A 213 -3.03 9.29 -17.35
C PRO A 213 -3.43 8.76 -18.71
N GLU A 214 -4.24 9.51 -19.48
CA GLU A 214 -4.40 9.22 -20.91
C GLU A 214 -2.99 8.98 -21.44
N GLN A 215 -2.62 7.70 -21.55
CA GLN A 215 -1.28 7.34 -21.93
C GLN A 215 -1.31 7.71 -23.38
N THR A 216 -0.64 8.82 -23.68
CA THR A 216 -0.35 9.16 -25.06
C THR A 216 0.21 7.90 -25.67
N ALA A 217 -0.52 7.28 -26.61
CA ALA A 217 -0.20 5.94 -27.08
C ALA A 217 1.29 5.88 -27.47
N GLY A 218 2.09 5.18 -26.66
CA GLY A 218 3.52 5.02 -26.86
C GLY A 218 4.49 5.81 -25.97
N VAL A 219 4.05 6.75 -25.11
CA VAL A 219 4.95 7.45 -24.15
C VAL A 219 4.62 7.07 -22.71
N GLU A 220 5.61 6.58 -21.97
CA GLU A 220 5.47 6.11 -20.59
C GLU A 220 6.54 6.71 -19.68
N ALA A 221 6.15 7.21 -18.50
CA ALA A 221 7.11 7.57 -17.46
C ALA A 221 7.58 6.30 -16.72
N LEU A 222 8.88 6.05 -16.74
CA LEU A 222 9.49 4.93 -16.03
C LEU A 222 9.74 5.28 -14.55
N PRO A 223 9.60 4.30 -13.63
CA PRO A 223 9.61 4.57 -12.19
C PRO A 223 10.97 5.05 -11.66
N TRP A 224 12.09 4.64 -12.27
CA TRP A 224 13.43 4.84 -11.71
C TRP A 224 14.26 5.87 -12.48
N PRO A 225 15.24 6.52 -11.83
CA PRO A 225 15.98 7.62 -12.45
C PRO A 225 16.99 7.14 -13.48
N ASN A 226 17.31 8.04 -14.41
CA ASN A 226 18.46 7.91 -15.30
C ASN A 226 18.47 6.64 -16.16
N GLY A 227 17.28 6.11 -16.49
CA GLY A 227 17.11 4.87 -17.24
C GLY A 227 17.34 3.59 -16.44
N ALA A 228 17.46 3.66 -15.10
CA ALA A 228 17.55 2.47 -14.28
C ALA A 228 16.30 1.59 -14.45
N ARG A 229 16.51 0.28 -14.45
CA ARG A 229 15.44 -0.71 -14.62
C ARG A 229 14.85 -1.18 -13.31
N ALA A 230 15.57 -1.03 -12.20
CA ALA A 230 15.07 -1.32 -10.87
C ALA A 230 15.64 -0.39 -9.82
N ALA A 231 15.05 -0.41 -8.63
CA ALA A 231 15.62 0.17 -7.42
C ALA A 231 16.07 -0.90 -6.41
N LEU A 232 17.05 -0.57 -5.57
CA LEU A 232 17.51 -1.40 -4.47
C LEU A 232 17.74 -0.54 -3.23
N SER A 233 17.15 -0.94 -2.11
CA SER A 233 17.50 -0.44 -0.79
C SER A 233 18.38 -1.46 -0.07
N PHE A 234 19.38 -0.96 0.66
CA PHE A 234 20.00 -1.70 1.75
C PHE A 234 19.51 -1.09 3.05
N SER A 235 19.01 -1.92 3.97
CA SER A 235 18.53 -1.43 5.26
C SER A 235 18.92 -2.32 6.42
N PHE A 236 18.89 -1.73 7.62
CA PHE A 236 19.19 -2.45 8.85
C PHE A 236 18.21 -2.12 9.95
N ASP A 237 17.75 -3.14 10.64
CA ASP A 237 17.01 -3.00 11.87
C ASP A 237 18.06 -2.73 12.97
N TRP A 238 18.06 -1.51 13.49
CA TRP A 238 19.07 -0.97 14.39
C TRP A 238 18.45 -0.71 15.77
N GLU A 239 18.50 -1.73 16.62
CA GLU A 239 17.93 -1.66 17.97
C GLU A 239 19.01 -1.37 19.02
N THR A 240 18.62 -1.29 20.28
CA THR A 240 19.55 -1.36 21.43
C THR A 240 19.19 -2.58 22.27
N THR A 241 19.87 -2.80 23.39
CA THR A 241 19.40 -3.79 24.38
C THR A 241 17.95 -3.53 24.82
N MET A 242 17.52 -2.27 24.93
CA MET A 242 16.11 -1.95 25.13
C MET A 242 15.34 -2.04 23.80
N GLY A 243 14.29 -2.87 23.77
CA GLY A 243 13.53 -3.16 22.56
C GLY A 243 13.38 -4.67 22.36
N GLY A 244 13.58 -5.15 21.13
CA GLY A 244 13.39 -6.55 20.76
C GLY A 244 14.31 -7.53 21.49
N LEU A 245 15.50 -7.09 21.91
CA LEU A 245 16.48 -7.93 22.60
C LEU A 245 16.01 -8.37 24.00
N ILE A 246 15.46 -7.46 24.82
CA ILE A 246 14.89 -7.78 26.14
C ILE A 246 13.43 -8.22 26.05
N HIS A 247 12.64 -7.58 25.17
CA HIS A 247 11.22 -7.85 25.03
C HIS A 247 10.92 -9.00 24.06
N SER A 248 11.89 -9.89 23.86
CA SER A 248 11.87 -10.83 22.74
C SER A 248 10.62 -11.72 22.71
N ARG A 249 10.15 -11.93 21.49
CA ARG A 249 9.00 -12.78 21.15
C ARG A 249 9.52 -14.13 20.70
N SER A 250 9.18 -15.17 21.44
CA SER A 250 9.94 -16.42 21.64
C SER A 250 10.11 -17.37 20.47
N VAL A 251 9.51 -17.11 19.30
CA VAL A 251 9.38 -18.14 18.25
C VAL A 251 10.07 -17.80 16.93
N ASP A 252 10.41 -16.54 16.69
CA ASP A 252 10.90 -16.08 15.38
C ASP A 252 12.30 -15.45 15.45
N ASP A 253 12.87 -15.28 16.66
CA ASP A 253 14.24 -14.78 16.88
C ASP A 253 15.21 -15.94 17.14
N PRO A 254 16.15 -16.25 16.22
CA PRO A 254 17.09 -17.37 16.36
C PRO A 254 18.11 -17.15 17.47
N ASN A 255 18.26 -15.91 17.95
CA ASN A 255 19.24 -15.51 18.96
C ASN A 255 18.56 -15.19 20.31
N VAL A 256 17.31 -15.62 20.48
CA VAL A 256 16.51 -15.29 21.66
C VAL A 256 17.14 -15.73 22.99
N ASP A 257 17.86 -16.84 23.00
CA ASP A 257 18.51 -17.38 24.20
C ASP A 257 19.89 -16.76 24.49
N GLN A 258 20.37 -15.84 23.64
CA GLN A 258 21.64 -15.16 23.84
C GLN A 258 21.51 -13.97 24.80
N ASP A 259 22.62 -13.61 25.44
CA ASP A 259 22.68 -12.46 26.35
C ASP A 259 22.34 -11.15 25.61
N PRO A 260 21.27 -10.44 26.00
CA PRO A 260 20.82 -9.22 25.32
C PRO A 260 21.83 -8.06 25.41
N LEU A 261 22.74 -8.05 26.40
CA LEU A 261 23.82 -7.06 26.48
C LEU A 261 24.89 -7.33 25.42
N MET A 262 25.26 -8.60 25.23
CA MET A 262 26.22 -9.00 24.19
C MET A 262 25.66 -8.72 22.80
N ARG A 263 24.36 -8.98 22.57
CA ARG A 263 23.64 -8.62 21.35
C ARG A 263 23.65 -7.11 21.10
N GLY A 264 23.34 -6.31 22.12
CA GLY A 264 23.41 -4.84 22.05
C GLY A 264 24.81 -4.35 21.66
N MET A 265 25.87 -4.92 22.24
CA MET A 265 27.25 -4.57 21.85
C MET A 265 27.58 -4.93 20.40
N ARG A 266 27.07 -6.06 19.88
CA ARG A 266 27.22 -6.40 18.45
C ARG A 266 26.42 -5.48 17.54
N MET A 267 25.23 -5.05 17.96
CA MET A 267 24.43 -4.06 17.23
C MET A 267 25.21 -2.74 17.10
N ARG A 268 25.88 -2.34 18.18
CA ARG A 268 26.77 -1.18 18.20
C ARG A 268 27.98 -1.32 17.27
N GLU A 269 28.66 -2.47 17.31
CA GLU A 269 29.78 -2.81 16.39
C GLU A 269 29.33 -2.82 14.93
N GLY A 270 28.18 -3.43 14.65
CA GLY A 270 27.61 -3.61 13.32
C GLY A 270 27.35 -2.31 12.57
N ILE A 271 27.09 -1.20 13.27
CA ILE A 271 27.02 0.13 12.66
C ILE A 271 28.35 0.46 11.96
N THR A 272 29.47 0.38 12.69
CA THR A 272 30.77 0.70 12.09
C THR A 272 31.13 -0.26 10.96
N THR A 273 30.82 -1.55 11.11
CA THR A 273 31.08 -2.56 10.08
C THR A 273 30.28 -2.32 8.80
N THR A 274 28.99 -2.00 8.91
CA THR A 274 28.12 -1.76 7.75
C THR A 274 28.52 -0.48 7.02
N LEU A 275 28.84 0.60 7.74
CA LEU A 275 29.38 1.83 7.14
C LEU A 275 30.66 1.55 6.34
N ASP A 276 31.59 0.76 6.88
CA ASP A 276 32.83 0.37 6.19
C ASP A 276 32.58 -0.43 4.90
N ILE A 277 31.50 -1.21 4.83
CA ILE A 277 31.13 -1.97 3.62
C ILE A 277 30.63 -1.02 2.52
N PHE A 278 29.87 0.02 2.87
CA PHE A 278 29.23 0.92 1.90
C PHE A 278 30.11 2.08 1.45
N ARG A 279 31.01 2.57 2.33
CA ARG A 279 31.85 3.75 2.09
C ARG A 279 32.63 3.72 0.76
N PRO A 280 33.25 2.60 0.33
CA PRO A 280 33.98 2.55 -0.94
C PRO A 280 33.12 2.80 -2.18
N TYR A 281 31.80 2.62 -2.07
CA TYR A 281 30.87 2.68 -3.19
C TYR A 281 29.93 3.89 -3.14
N GLY A 282 30.02 4.72 -2.09
CA GLY A 282 29.14 5.87 -1.86
C GLY A 282 27.67 5.47 -1.72
N ILE A 283 27.40 4.29 -1.15
CA ILE A 283 26.03 3.80 -0.95
C ILE A 283 25.45 4.39 0.33
N ARG A 284 24.23 4.94 0.24
CA ARG A 284 23.43 5.37 1.37
C ARG A 284 22.41 4.30 1.70
N ALA A 285 22.52 3.74 2.90
CA ALA A 285 21.63 2.73 3.45
C ALA A 285 20.59 3.37 4.39
N THR A 286 19.54 2.61 4.72
CA THR A 286 18.51 3.00 5.70
C THR A 286 18.72 2.28 7.03
N TYR A 287 18.85 3.01 8.14
CA TYR A 287 18.90 2.43 9.48
C TYR A 287 17.57 2.68 10.19
N TYR A 288 16.81 1.61 10.44
CA TYR A 288 15.57 1.66 11.20
C TYR A 288 15.90 1.64 12.69
N ALA A 289 15.90 2.81 13.31
CA ALA A 289 16.30 3.00 14.70
C ALA A 289 15.11 2.86 15.66
N THR A 290 15.31 2.21 16.82
CA THR A 290 14.36 2.35 17.92
C THR A 290 14.57 3.66 18.67
N GLY A 291 13.67 4.00 19.58
CA GLY A 291 13.76 5.24 20.36
C GLY A 291 15.02 5.34 21.22
N TYR A 292 15.45 4.22 21.78
CA TYR A 292 16.64 4.16 22.65
C TYR A 292 17.94 4.41 21.89
N ASN A 293 17.97 4.23 20.57
CA ASN A 293 19.14 4.57 19.75
C ASN A 293 19.51 6.05 19.83
N PHE A 294 18.56 6.94 20.12
CA PHE A 294 18.80 8.37 20.25
C PHE A 294 19.24 8.78 21.66
N LEU A 295 19.24 7.89 22.64
CA LEU A 295 19.61 8.25 24.01
C LEU A 295 21.13 8.15 24.19
N THR A 296 21.72 9.13 24.89
CA THR A 296 23.12 9.08 25.36
C THR A 296 23.23 8.61 26.82
N GLY A 297 22.08 8.38 27.45
CA GLY A 297 21.91 7.95 28.84
C GLY A 297 20.53 8.35 29.36
N ASN A 298 20.17 7.84 30.55
CA ASN A 298 18.92 8.19 31.22
C ASN A 298 19.09 8.37 32.74
N ARG A 299 20.14 9.08 33.18
CA ARG A 299 20.46 9.26 34.62
C ARG A 299 19.36 9.97 35.42
N GLU A 300 18.58 10.81 34.74
CA GLU A 300 17.47 11.56 35.34
C GLU A 300 16.19 10.72 35.47
N GLN A 301 16.22 9.45 35.03
CA GLN A 301 15.07 8.55 35.02
C GLN A 301 13.87 9.16 34.30
N ARG A 302 14.15 9.75 33.13
CA ARG A 302 13.13 10.24 32.24
C ARG A 302 12.20 9.07 31.89
N ARG A 303 10.91 9.32 32.06
CA ARG A 303 9.85 8.40 31.65
C ARG A 303 9.51 8.62 30.20
N PHE A 304 9.32 7.54 29.46
CA PHE A 304 8.97 7.58 28.04
C PHE A 304 7.55 7.05 27.87
N MET A 305 6.71 7.77 27.12
CA MET A 305 5.30 7.39 26.89
C MET A 305 4.48 7.17 28.19
N GLY A 306 4.92 7.71 29.33
CA GLY A 306 4.28 7.48 30.63
C GLY A 306 4.59 6.12 31.27
N ASP A 307 5.63 5.42 30.81
CA ASP A 307 6.03 4.06 31.21
C ASP A 307 4.90 3.04 31.05
N PRO A 308 4.45 2.79 29.80
CA PRO A 308 3.31 1.93 29.53
C PRO A 308 3.58 0.49 29.96
N THR A 309 2.51 -0.22 30.30
CA THR A 309 2.48 -1.70 30.30
C THR A 309 1.72 -2.14 29.06
N PHE A 310 2.15 -3.22 28.42
CA PHE A 310 1.48 -3.75 27.23
C PHE A 310 0.76 -5.04 27.56
N THR A 311 -0.56 -4.98 27.74
CA THR A 311 -1.39 -6.15 28.09
C THR A 311 -1.35 -7.24 27.02
N TRP A 312 -1.09 -6.85 25.76
CA TRP A 312 -0.93 -7.77 24.64
C TRP A 312 0.43 -8.48 24.62
N ALA A 313 1.44 -8.02 25.35
CA ALA A 313 2.76 -8.65 25.40
C ALA A 313 2.79 -9.79 26.43
N ASN A 314 2.23 -10.95 26.03
CA ASN A 314 2.06 -12.12 26.90
C ASN A 314 2.30 -13.43 26.15
N ARG A 315 2.35 -14.56 26.86
CA ARG A 315 2.61 -15.88 26.28
C ARG A 315 1.58 -16.32 25.26
N ALA A 316 0.31 -15.91 25.40
CA ALA A 316 -0.72 -16.21 24.41
C ALA A 316 -0.41 -15.55 23.04
N ASN A 317 0.27 -14.40 23.07
CA ASN A 317 0.76 -13.68 21.90
C ASN A 317 2.24 -13.97 21.57
N ARG A 318 2.80 -15.04 22.18
CA ARG A 318 4.16 -15.58 21.96
C ARG A 318 5.31 -14.78 22.58
N TRP A 319 5.06 -13.96 23.60
CA TRP A 319 6.16 -13.47 24.46
C TRP A 319 6.68 -14.60 25.35
N GLN A 320 7.95 -14.50 25.78
CA GLN A 320 8.52 -15.47 26.73
C GLN A 320 7.89 -15.41 28.13
N THR A 321 7.33 -14.25 28.47
CA THR A 321 6.81 -13.95 29.81
C THR A 321 5.50 -13.18 29.73
N ASP A 322 4.73 -13.24 30.81
CA ASP A 322 3.51 -12.45 31.02
C ASP A 322 3.78 -11.17 31.82
N ALA A 323 5.04 -10.95 32.23
CA ALA A 323 5.43 -9.86 33.12
C ALA A 323 5.09 -8.48 32.53
N TRP A 324 5.19 -8.29 31.21
CA TRP A 324 4.97 -7.00 30.54
C TRP A 324 3.52 -6.48 30.62
N GLN A 325 2.58 -7.32 31.05
CA GLN A 325 1.21 -6.89 31.37
C GLN A 325 1.13 -6.05 32.66
N GLN A 326 2.15 -6.12 33.51
CA GLN A 326 2.17 -5.48 34.84
C GLN A 326 3.46 -4.69 35.10
N GLN A 327 4.55 -5.11 34.48
CA GLN A 327 5.85 -4.46 34.55
C GLN A 327 5.93 -3.37 33.47
N PRO A 328 6.23 -2.12 33.83
CA PRO A 328 6.41 -1.06 32.84
C PRO A 328 7.47 -1.41 31.81
N TRP A 329 7.20 -1.13 30.54
CA TRP A 329 8.00 -1.55 29.40
C TRP A 329 9.44 -1.07 29.47
N PHE A 330 9.67 0.15 29.97
CA PHE A 330 11.01 0.74 30.08
C PHE A 330 11.69 0.50 31.43
N SER A 331 11.05 -0.24 32.36
CA SER A 331 11.64 -0.51 33.68
C SER A 331 12.98 -1.26 33.69
N PRO A 332 13.38 -2.02 32.64
CA PRO A 332 14.73 -2.60 32.59
C PRO A 332 15.85 -1.57 32.41
N ASP A 333 15.56 -0.31 32.08
CA ASP A 333 16.56 0.73 31.85
C ASP A 333 17.54 0.84 33.06
N PRO A 334 18.87 0.74 32.84
CA PRO A 334 19.85 0.82 33.91
C PRO A 334 20.03 2.24 34.47
N TYR A 335 19.41 3.25 33.85
CA TYR A 335 19.54 4.68 34.18
C TYR A 335 20.99 5.17 34.13
N GLY A 336 21.74 4.61 33.20
CA GLY A 336 23.15 4.86 32.99
C GLY A 336 23.44 5.89 31.91
N THR A 337 24.57 5.69 31.23
CA THR A 337 25.03 6.49 30.09
C THR A 337 25.71 5.58 29.07
N VAL A 338 26.01 6.09 27.87
CA VAL A 338 26.86 5.38 26.89
C VAL A 338 28.18 4.90 27.53
N ALA A 339 28.77 5.65 28.47
CA ALA A 339 30.03 5.29 29.10
C ALA A 339 29.92 4.14 30.11
N THR A 340 28.77 3.97 30.77
CA THR A 340 28.55 2.94 31.80
C THR A 340 27.80 1.73 31.27
N ASP A 341 26.87 1.96 30.33
CA ASP A 341 25.92 0.99 29.82
C ASP A 341 25.82 1.11 28.27
N PRO A 342 26.94 0.95 27.54
CA PRO A 342 27.02 1.23 26.10
C PRO A 342 26.08 0.38 25.23
N ALA A 343 25.62 -0.77 25.72
CA ALA A 343 24.69 -1.65 25.01
C ALA A 343 23.25 -1.09 24.95
N TRP A 344 22.91 -0.13 25.81
CA TRP A 344 21.56 0.43 25.95
C TRP A 344 21.36 1.76 25.23
N TYR A 345 22.44 2.52 25.02
CA TYR A 345 22.37 3.91 24.59
C TYR A 345 23.32 4.12 23.43
N PHE A 346 22.78 4.47 22.25
CA PHE A 346 23.57 4.63 21.02
C PHE A 346 23.56 6.06 20.46
N GLY A 347 23.09 7.04 21.23
CA GLY A 347 22.94 8.42 20.75
C GLY A 347 24.24 9.06 20.27
N ASP A 348 25.39 8.54 20.71
CA ASP A 348 26.71 8.98 20.24
C ASP A 348 27.09 8.45 18.85
N LEU A 349 26.37 7.45 18.31
CA LEU A 349 26.54 6.94 16.95
C LEU A 349 25.69 7.71 15.92
N ILE A 350 24.66 8.44 16.33
CA ILE A 350 23.78 9.20 15.42
C ILE A 350 24.58 10.19 14.54
N PRO A 351 25.52 11.00 15.08
CA PRO A 351 26.29 11.92 14.25
C PRO A 351 27.20 11.22 13.23
N LEU A 352 27.64 9.98 13.51
CA LEU A 352 28.43 9.18 12.57
C LEU A 352 27.58 8.79 11.36
N VAL A 353 26.38 8.24 11.60
CA VAL A 353 25.43 7.83 10.54
C VAL A 353 25.00 9.03 9.69
N GLN A 354 24.66 10.16 10.32
CA GLN A 354 24.28 11.40 9.62
C GLN A 354 25.44 11.97 8.78
N ARG A 355 26.66 12.01 9.31
CA ARG A 355 27.83 12.55 8.59
C ARG A 355 28.18 11.74 7.35
N GLU A 356 27.97 10.42 7.39
CA GLU A 356 28.17 9.55 6.22
C GLU A 356 26.98 9.57 5.24
N GLY A 357 25.92 10.35 5.53
CA GLY A 357 24.80 10.59 4.64
C GLY A 357 23.78 9.45 4.58
N HIS A 358 23.82 8.52 5.54
CA HIS A 358 22.84 7.44 5.63
C HIS A 358 21.49 7.96 6.14
N ASP A 359 20.43 7.23 5.78
CA ASP A 359 19.07 7.55 6.18
C ASP A 359 18.76 6.89 7.54
N ILE A 360 18.04 7.60 8.42
CA ILE A 360 17.60 7.09 9.73
C ILE A 360 16.08 7.17 9.78
N GLN A 361 15.44 6.01 9.91
CA GLN A 361 13.99 5.86 9.84
C GLN A 361 13.45 5.12 11.07
N SER A 362 12.13 5.01 11.21
CA SER A 362 11.54 4.50 12.45
C SER A 362 11.50 2.99 12.50
N HIS A 363 11.97 2.42 13.61
CA HIS A 363 11.63 1.07 14.04
C HIS A 363 10.74 1.11 15.29
N THR A 364 9.91 2.15 15.42
CA THR A 364 9.12 2.52 16.61
C THR A 364 9.99 2.94 17.80
N PHE A 365 9.45 3.69 18.77
CA PHE A 365 10.19 4.03 19.99
C PHE A 365 10.42 2.78 20.84
N SER A 366 9.34 2.05 21.10
CA SER A 366 9.28 0.95 22.07
C SER A 366 9.59 -0.42 21.50
N HIS A 367 9.79 -0.52 20.18
CA HIS A 367 9.81 -1.79 19.46
C HIS A 367 8.49 -2.55 19.70
N LEU A 368 7.34 -1.91 19.45
CA LEU A 368 6.00 -2.48 19.71
C LEU A 368 5.54 -3.43 18.60
N TYR A 369 4.58 -4.31 18.94
CA TYR A 369 3.97 -5.19 17.96
C TYR A 369 2.77 -4.52 17.31
N GLY A 370 2.91 -4.18 16.03
CA GLY A 370 2.00 -3.29 15.32
C GLY A 370 0.54 -3.72 15.30
N GLY A 371 0.29 -4.98 14.92
CA GLY A 371 -1.06 -5.52 14.81
C GLY A 371 -1.75 -5.87 16.14
N LEU A 372 -1.06 -5.70 17.27
CA LEU A 372 -1.63 -5.87 18.61
C LEU A 372 -1.75 -4.54 19.37
N ALA A 373 -0.94 -3.55 18.99
CA ALA A 373 -1.04 -2.21 19.52
C ALA A 373 -2.31 -1.50 19.03
N SER A 374 -2.86 -0.67 19.91
CA SER A 374 -3.92 0.27 19.63
C SER A 374 -3.41 1.51 18.88
N ALA A 375 -4.33 2.25 18.28
CA ALA A 375 -3.99 3.50 17.59
C ALA A 375 -3.43 4.57 18.55
N GLU A 376 -3.80 4.55 19.82
CA GLU A 376 -3.25 5.46 20.83
C GLU A 376 -1.80 5.10 21.19
N GLU A 377 -1.50 3.81 21.35
CA GLU A 377 -0.13 3.33 21.55
C GLU A 377 0.74 3.71 20.35
N TRP A 378 0.27 3.52 19.12
CA TRP A 378 0.96 3.95 17.90
C TRP A 378 1.25 5.46 17.89
N ARG A 379 0.26 6.30 18.20
CA ARG A 379 0.46 7.76 18.24
C ARG A 379 1.45 8.18 19.31
N SER A 380 1.34 7.61 20.52
CA SER A 380 2.25 7.89 21.63
C SER A 380 3.68 7.50 21.29
N ASP A 381 3.85 6.30 20.71
CA ASP A 381 5.14 5.75 20.33
C ASP A 381 5.82 6.58 19.22
N LEU A 382 5.15 6.85 18.11
CA LEU A 382 5.71 7.62 16.99
C LEU A 382 5.98 9.07 17.38
N SER A 383 5.14 9.66 18.26
CA SER A 383 5.40 10.97 18.84
C SER A 383 6.66 10.97 19.69
N GLU A 384 6.87 9.96 20.53
CA GLU A 384 8.04 9.87 21.38
C GLU A 384 9.31 9.61 20.56
N TRP A 385 9.25 8.73 19.55
CA TRP A 385 10.33 8.50 18.59
C TRP A 385 10.75 9.81 17.92
N ARG A 386 9.79 10.56 17.37
CA ARG A 386 10.05 11.85 16.71
C ARG A 386 10.69 12.84 17.67
N ARG A 387 10.23 12.86 18.91
CA ARG A 387 10.71 13.78 19.95
C ARG A 387 12.17 13.51 20.32
N VAL A 388 12.59 12.25 20.50
CA VAL A 388 14.00 11.92 20.79
C VAL A 388 14.90 12.02 19.56
N ALA A 389 14.39 11.68 18.37
CA ALA A 389 15.13 11.85 17.11
C ALA A 389 15.46 13.33 16.85
N ALA A 390 14.52 14.23 17.13
CA ALA A 390 14.71 15.67 16.98
C ALA A 390 15.81 16.25 17.89
N GLU A 391 16.11 15.62 19.04
CA GLU A 391 17.22 16.03 19.92
C GLU A 391 18.59 15.88 19.21
N HIS A 392 18.65 15.05 18.16
CA HIS A 392 19.84 14.83 17.31
C HIS A 392 19.71 15.44 15.90
N ASN A 393 18.73 16.32 15.69
CA ASN A 393 18.42 16.88 14.36
C ASN A 393 18.13 15.80 13.29
N VAL A 394 17.63 14.63 13.71
CA VAL A 394 17.11 13.63 12.77
C VAL A 394 15.69 14.06 12.37
N PRO A 395 15.38 14.20 11.06
CA PRO A 395 14.05 14.56 10.60
C PRO A 395 12.98 13.57 11.06
N PRO A 396 11.69 13.96 11.08
CA PRO A 396 10.60 13.02 11.27
C PRO A 396 10.71 11.85 10.27
N ALA A 397 10.51 10.63 10.78
CA ALA A 397 10.51 9.45 9.93
C ALA A 397 9.40 9.52 8.88
N ARG A 398 9.73 9.01 7.69
CA ARG A 398 8.80 8.82 6.56
C ARG A 398 8.69 7.34 6.19
N SER A 399 9.65 6.53 6.64
CA SER A 399 9.61 5.08 6.50
C SER A 399 9.56 4.40 7.86
N LEU A 400 8.90 3.24 7.90
CA LEU A 400 8.81 2.40 9.08
C LEU A 400 9.06 0.93 8.73
N ALA A 401 10.02 0.31 9.41
CA ALA A 401 10.13 -1.14 9.45
C ALA A 401 9.30 -1.66 10.62
N PHE A 402 8.37 -2.58 10.39
CA PHE A 402 7.58 -3.17 11.48
C PHE A 402 8.45 -4.09 12.35
N PRO A 403 8.55 -3.84 13.67
CA PRO A 403 9.13 -4.80 14.60
C PRO A 403 8.50 -6.18 14.46
N TRP A 404 9.30 -7.26 14.47
CA TRP A 404 8.82 -8.65 14.36
C TRP A 404 7.93 -8.97 13.15
N SER A 405 8.06 -8.21 12.06
CA SER A 405 7.16 -8.31 10.91
C SER A 405 5.67 -8.18 11.24
N SER A 406 5.35 -7.35 12.24
CA SER A 406 4.08 -7.35 12.97
C SER A 406 2.93 -6.58 12.32
N SER A 407 2.90 -6.45 10.99
CA SER A 407 1.81 -5.74 10.31
C SER A 407 0.47 -6.50 10.30
N ALA A 408 0.47 -7.80 10.62
CA ALA A 408 -0.74 -8.62 10.68
C ALA A 408 -1.61 -8.26 11.89
N GLY A 409 -2.86 -7.89 11.65
CA GLY A 409 -3.81 -7.40 12.64
C GLY A 409 -3.90 -5.87 12.69
N MET A 410 -3.25 -5.16 11.77
CA MET A 410 -3.29 -3.69 11.73
C MET A 410 -4.71 -3.21 11.40
N SER A 411 -5.32 -2.52 12.36
CA SER A 411 -6.62 -1.87 12.19
C SER A 411 -6.50 -0.65 11.29
N TYR A 412 -7.61 -0.20 10.71
CA TYR A 412 -7.68 1.02 9.91
C TYR A 412 -7.21 2.23 10.72
N ALA A 413 -7.61 2.34 11.99
CA ALA A 413 -7.14 3.41 12.88
C ALA A 413 -5.63 3.36 13.15
N ASN A 414 -5.01 2.17 13.15
CA ASN A 414 -3.55 2.05 13.30
C ASN A 414 -2.83 2.55 12.04
N TRP A 415 -3.29 2.14 10.85
CA TRP A 415 -2.74 2.67 9.58
C TRP A 415 -2.91 4.18 9.48
N GLN A 416 -4.07 4.69 9.92
CA GLN A 416 -4.33 6.13 9.99
C GLN A 416 -3.34 6.84 10.93
N ALA A 417 -2.98 6.23 12.08
CA ALA A 417 -1.98 6.77 12.99
C ALA A 417 -0.59 6.87 12.34
N LEU A 418 -0.21 5.90 11.49
CA LEU A 418 1.03 5.97 10.70
C LEU A 418 0.98 7.11 9.68
N ALA A 419 -0.12 7.25 8.95
CA ALA A 419 -0.31 8.33 7.98
C ALA A 419 -0.25 9.72 8.66
N GLU A 420 -0.94 9.89 9.79
CA GLU A 420 -0.90 11.11 10.62
C GLU A 420 0.52 11.42 11.13
N ALA A 421 1.32 10.38 11.37
CA ALA A 421 2.71 10.53 11.78
C ALA A 421 3.66 10.92 10.61
N GLY A 422 3.15 10.96 9.37
CA GLY A 422 3.94 11.30 8.18
C GLY A 422 4.67 10.10 7.55
N ILE A 423 4.33 8.87 7.94
CA ILE A 423 4.87 7.67 7.32
C ILE A 423 4.26 7.51 5.92
N THR A 424 5.11 7.48 4.90
CA THR A 424 4.76 7.28 3.48
C THR A 424 5.21 5.91 2.96
N SER A 425 6.04 5.18 3.71
CA SER A 425 6.46 3.83 3.33
C SER A 425 6.62 2.90 4.53
N VAL A 426 6.35 1.62 4.30
CA VAL A 426 6.55 0.56 5.30
C VAL A 426 7.26 -0.65 4.71
N THR A 427 8.04 -1.35 5.54
CA THR A 427 8.73 -2.60 5.22
C THR A 427 8.67 -3.55 6.42
N ARG A 428 9.22 -4.76 6.27
CA ARG A 428 9.03 -5.87 7.24
C ARG A 428 7.54 -6.13 7.44
N THR A 429 6.72 -6.12 6.40
CA THR A 429 5.32 -6.47 6.59
C THR A 429 5.18 -7.96 6.92
N ASN A 430 4.02 -8.40 7.39
CA ASN A 430 3.81 -9.82 7.68
C ASN A 430 3.96 -10.67 6.41
N TRP A 431 4.87 -11.63 6.47
CA TRP A 431 5.16 -12.60 5.40
C TRP A 431 4.80 -14.03 5.76
N ASN A 432 4.17 -14.27 6.92
CA ASN A 432 3.87 -15.62 7.37
C ASN A 432 3.01 -16.34 6.32
N PRO A 433 3.51 -17.42 5.67
CA PRO A 433 2.80 -18.10 4.58
C PRO A 433 1.51 -18.78 5.06
N ARG A 434 1.33 -18.93 6.39
CA ARG A 434 0.08 -19.41 6.99
C ARG A 434 -0.97 -18.31 7.17
N GLN A 435 -0.61 -17.06 6.87
CA GLN A 435 -1.47 -15.88 7.01
C GLN A 435 -1.44 -15.00 5.74
N PRO A 436 -1.68 -15.55 4.53
CA PRO A 436 -1.61 -14.81 3.27
C PRO A 436 -2.62 -13.66 3.17
N GLN A 437 -3.72 -13.71 3.95
CA GLN A 437 -4.72 -12.64 3.98
C GLN A 437 -4.21 -11.31 4.54
N TYR A 438 -3.02 -11.29 5.17
CA TYR A 438 -2.39 -10.07 5.71
C TYR A 438 -1.17 -9.62 4.89
N HIS A 439 -0.89 -10.24 3.75
CA HIS A 439 0.29 -9.92 2.92
C HIS A 439 0.01 -8.68 2.07
N LEU A 440 0.66 -7.56 2.38
CA LEU A 440 0.53 -6.32 1.58
C LEU A 440 1.31 -6.37 0.27
N VAL A 441 2.40 -7.12 0.26
CA VAL A 441 3.33 -7.32 -0.85
C VAL A 441 3.62 -8.81 -0.99
N SER A 442 4.07 -9.24 -2.17
CA SER A 442 4.47 -10.62 -2.43
C SER A 442 5.95 -10.68 -2.82
N ARG A 443 6.65 -11.81 -2.56
CA ARG A 443 8.04 -11.98 -3.01
C ARG A 443 8.17 -12.08 -4.53
N ASP A 444 7.06 -12.42 -5.19
CA ASP A 444 6.99 -12.58 -6.63
C ASP A 444 6.64 -11.29 -7.36
N GLU A 445 6.11 -10.29 -6.65
CA GLU A 445 5.80 -8.94 -7.13
C GLU A 445 6.75 -7.92 -6.47
N PRO A 446 7.92 -7.65 -7.06
CA PRO A 446 8.90 -6.73 -6.49
C PRO A 446 8.50 -5.27 -6.72
N HIS A 447 7.30 -4.86 -6.32
CA HIS A 447 6.86 -3.47 -6.39
C HIS A 447 6.32 -3.05 -5.03
N CYS A 448 6.61 -1.82 -4.62
CA CYS A 448 5.89 -1.28 -3.48
C CYS A 448 4.42 -1.12 -3.86
N ARG A 449 3.51 -1.47 -2.94
CA ARG A 449 2.06 -1.45 -3.16
C ARG A 449 1.41 -0.45 -2.21
N PRO A 450 0.47 0.39 -2.69
CA PRO A 450 -0.32 1.24 -1.81
C PRO A 450 -1.06 0.40 -0.77
N VAL A 451 -0.99 0.83 0.49
CA VAL A 451 -1.80 0.24 1.57
C VAL A 451 -3.26 0.58 1.29
N PRO A 452 -4.16 -0.41 1.17
CA PRO A 452 -5.56 -0.16 0.90
C PRO A 452 -6.21 0.84 1.88
N GLY A 453 -6.88 1.87 1.36
CA GLY A 453 -7.55 2.90 2.16
C GLY A 453 -6.62 3.92 2.83
N HIS A 454 -5.31 3.76 2.63
CA HIS A 454 -4.23 4.65 3.04
C HIS A 454 -3.19 4.71 1.92
N GLU A 455 -3.62 5.03 0.70
CA GLU A 455 -2.78 4.95 -0.50
C GLU A 455 -1.55 5.88 -0.47
N ALA A 456 -1.50 6.83 0.47
CA ALA A 456 -0.32 7.63 0.77
C ALA A 456 0.83 6.83 1.42
N ILE A 457 0.57 5.60 1.88
CA ILE A 457 1.57 4.68 2.41
C ILE A 457 1.83 3.58 1.38
N LEU A 458 3.10 3.39 1.01
CA LEU A 458 3.53 2.25 0.19
C LEU A 458 4.15 1.16 1.07
N ALA A 459 3.63 -0.07 1.00
CA ALA A 459 4.30 -1.25 1.54
C ALA A 459 5.31 -1.76 0.52
N CYS A 460 6.58 -1.91 0.91
CA CYS A 460 7.65 -2.31 0.02
C CYS A 460 8.14 -3.75 0.30
N PRO A 461 8.46 -4.52 -0.75
CA PRO A 461 8.99 -5.87 -0.59
C PRO A 461 10.41 -5.86 0.00
N ASP A 462 10.68 -6.85 0.84
CA ASP A 462 11.95 -7.02 1.52
C ASP A 462 12.50 -8.44 1.42
N PHE A 463 13.81 -8.56 1.61
CA PHE A 463 14.53 -9.82 1.64
C PHE A 463 15.59 -9.81 2.73
N TYR A 464 15.45 -10.73 3.69
CA TYR A 464 16.36 -10.88 4.81
C TYR A 464 17.66 -11.57 4.36
N LEU A 465 18.76 -10.83 4.36
CA LEU A 465 20.07 -11.24 3.90
C LEU A 465 20.94 -11.76 5.05
N THR A 466 21.04 -13.08 5.13
CA THR A 466 21.88 -13.81 6.08
C THR A 466 22.87 -14.71 5.33
N GLU A 467 23.77 -15.36 6.05
CA GLU A 467 24.61 -16.43 5.49
C GLU A 467 23.79 -17.52 4.78
N GLN A 468 22.61 -17.84 5.29
CA GLN A 468 21.75 -18.90 4.75
C GLN A 468 21.06 -18.48 3.45
N SER A 469 20.67 -17.21 3.33
CA SER A 469 19.93 -16.69 2.17
C SER A 469 20.84 -16.01 1.13
N ALA A 470 22.16 -15.95 1.38
CA ALA A 470 23.14 -15.26 0.54
C ALA A 470 23.10 -15.65 -0.94
N ALA A 471 22.89 -16.94 -1.24
CA ALA A 471 22.88 -17.46 -2.60
C ALA A 471 21.67 -17.00 -3.43
N GLU A 472 20.57 -16.61 -2.77
CA GLU A 472 19.33 -16.18 -3.43
C GLU A 472 19.36 -14.68 -3.78
N ALA A 473 20.16 -13.87 -3.06
CA ALA A 473 20.14 -12.42 -3.17
C ALA A 473 20.37 -11.88 -4.60
N PRO A 474 21.34 -12.39 -5.41
CA PRO A 474 21.46 -11.96 -6.80
C PRO A 474 20.21 -12.26 -7.63
N GLY A 475 19.55 -13.39 -7.40
CA GLY A 475 18.33 -13.76 -8.10
C GLY A 475 17.14 -12.85 -7.78
N VAL A 476 17.05 -12.37 -6.54
CA VAL A 476 16.03 -11.39 -6.13
C VAL A 476 16.30 -10.02 -6.78
N ILE A 477 17.57 -9.58 -6.83
CA ILE A 477 17.96 -8.36 -7.54
C ILE A 477 17.62 -8.45 -9.04
N GLU A 478 17.97 -9.55 -9.70
CA GLU A 478 17.64 -9.72 -11.13
C GLU A 478 16.14 -9.76 -11.39
N ARG A 479 15.34 -10.31 -10.46
CA ARG A 479 13.89 -10.30 -10.60
C ARG A 479 13.34 -8.87 -10.57
N ALA A 480 13.83 -8.03 -9.67
CA ALA A 480 13.47 -6.60 -9.66
C ALA A 480 13.85 -5.93 -10.99
N ILE A 481 15.09 -6.13 -11.46
CA ILE A 481 15.58 -5.57 -12.75
C ILE A 481 14.71 -6.01 -13.94
N ASN A 482 14.32 -7.29 -13.98
CA ASN A 482 13.54 -7.84 -15.08
C ASN A 482 12.09 -7.37 -15.10
N THR A 483 11.55 -6.92 -13.97
CA THR A 483 10.14 -6.55 -13.83
C THR A 483 9.91 -5.04 -13.70
N GLY A 484 10.97 -4.22 -13.69
CA GLY A 484 10.80 -2.79 -13.44
C GLY A 484 10.68 -2.43 -11.96
N GLY A 485 11.00 -3.36 -11.06
CA GLY A 485 10.62 -3.31 -9.64
C GLY A 485 11.65 -2.72 -8.69
N MET A 486 11.46 -2.97 -7.39
CA MET A 486 12.39 -2.67 -6.32
C MET A 486 12.47 -3.81 -5.30
N ILE A 487 13.57 -3.85 -4.53
CA ILE A 487 13.71 -4.72 -3.36
C ILE A 487 14.51 -4.03 -2.26
N ASP A 488 14.15 -4.29 -1.00
CA ASP A 488 14.93 -3.92 0.18
C ASP A 488 15.69 -5.13 0.74
N LEU A 489 17.02 -5.14 0.67
CA LEU A 489 17.87 -6.17 1.28
C LEU A 489 18.26 -5.76 2.68
N TRP A 490 18.01 -6.62 3.68
CA TRP A 490 18.14 -6.23 5.08
C TRP A 490 18.75 -7.24 6.02
N ALA A 491 19.21 -6.78 7.18
CA ALA A 491 19.54 -7.60 8.35
C ALA A 491 19.50 -6.75 9.63
N HIS A 492 19.70 -7.35 10.80
CA HIS A 492 20.04 -6.58 12.00
C HIS A 492 21.54 -6.25 11.97
N THR A 493 21.92 -5.06 12.44
CA THR A 493 23.36 -4.71 12.45
C THR A 493 24.18 -5.67 13.31
N GLU A 494 23.60 -6.26 14.37
CA GLU A 494 24.28 -7.25 15.22
C GLU A 494 24.70 -8.54 14.49
N GLU A 495 24.14 -8.81 13.33
CA GLU A 495 24.43 -10.00 12.54
C GLU A 495 25.64 -9.75 11.64
N VAL A 496 25.86 -8.51 11.21
CA VAL A 496 26.92 -8.12 10.27
C VAL A 496 28.22 -7.81 11.01
N VAL A 497 28.63 -8.72 11.89
CA VAL A 497 29.87 -8.62 12.67
C VAL A 497 30.77 -9.86 12.51
N THR A 498 30.22 -10.99 12.07
CA THR A 498 31.02 -12.19 11.80
C THR A 498 31.77 -12.06 10.48
N PRO A 499 32.98 -12.63 10.33
CA PRO A 499 33.69 -12.61 9.05
C PRO A 499 32.89 -13.20 7.88
N ALA A 500 32.08 -14.22 8.14
CA ALA A 500 31.24 -14.88 7.14
C ALA A 500 30.09 -13.97 6.68
N GLN A 501 29.31 -13.40 7.61
CA GLN A 501 28.24 -12.46 7.28
C GLN A 501 28.80 -11.18 6.62
N ILE A 502 29.94 -10.65 7.07
CA ILE A 502 30.62 -9.53 6.41
C ILE A 502 30.99 -9.87 4.96
N ALA A 503 31.51 -11.07 4.71
CA ALA A 503 31.84 -11.53 3.36
C ALA A 503 30.60 -11.63 2.47
N VAL A 504 29.47 -12.13 3.01
CA VAL A 504 28.17 -12.17 2.32
C VAL A 504 27.74 -10.77 1.90
N TRP A 505 27.68 -9.82 2.84
CA TRP A 505 27.29 -8.44 2.55
C TRP A 505 28.22 -7.79 1.53
N ARG A 506 29.54 -7.92 1.67
CA ARG A 506 30.51 -7.39 0.69
C ARG A 506 30.29 -7.94 -0.71
N ASN A 507 29.96 -9.23 -0.84
CA ASN A 507 29.74 -9.86 -2.13
C ASN A 507 28.44 -9.37 -2.79
N VAL A 508 27.35 -9.30 -2.03
CA VAL A 508 26.06 -8.80 -2.53
C VAL A 508 26.13 -7.31 -2.88
N VAL A 509 26.78 -6.49 -2.04
CA VAL A 509 27.00 -5.07 -2.33
C VAL A 509 27.82 -4.89 -3.61
N ARG A 510 28.91 -5.66 -3.79
CA ARG A 510 29.71 -5.60 -5.04
C ARG A 510 28.88 -6.00 -6.26
N TYR A 511 28.03 -7.01 -6.13
CA TYR A 511 27.12 -7.41 -7.20
C TYR A 511 26.17 -6.27 -7.58
N ALA A 512 25.48 -5.70 -6.60
CA ALA A 512 24.55 -4.60 -6.79
C ALA A 512 25.22 -3.36 -7.41
N VAL A 513 26.43 -3.01 -6.95
CA VAL A 513 27.25 -1.95 -7.54
C VAL A 513 27.56 -2.22 -9.00
N GLY A 514 27.90 -3.46 -9.37
CA GLY A 514 28.10 -3.83 -10.77
C GLY A 514 26.84 -3.60 -11.63
N ARG A 515 25.64 -3.87 -11.11
CA ARG A 515 24.37 -3.59 -11.80
C ARG A 515 24.06 -2.10 -11.87
N ARG A 516 24.36 -1.34 -10.81
CA ARG A 516 24.24 0.13 -10.78
C ARG A 516 25.14 0.78 -11.81
N ASP A 517 26.41 0.39 -11.86
CA ASP A 517 27.41 0.98 -12.74
C ASP A 517 27.16 0.59 -14.22
N ALA A 518 26.46 -0.53 -14.47
CA ALA A 518 25.92 -0.89 -15.79
C ALA A 518 24.67 -0.08 -16.19
N GLY A 519 24.11 0.72 -15.28
CA GLY A 519 22.89 1.51 -15.49
C GLY A 519 21.58 0.74 -15.27
N ASP A 520 21.63 -0.51 -14.80
CA ASP A 520 20.42 -1.33 -14.60
C ASP A 520 19.73 -1.05 -13.26
N LEU A 521 20.46 -0.53 -12.26
CA LEU A 521 19.98 -0.44 -10.88
C LEU A 521 20.19 0.95 -10.28
N TRP A 522 19.18 1.47 -9.59
CA TRP A 522 19.29 2.65 -8.73
C TRP A 522 19.36 2.21 -7.26
N ILE A 523 20.44 2.52 -6.57
CA ILE A 523 20.62 2.18 -5.14
C ILE A 523 20.36 3.43 -4.30
N ALA A 524 19.37 3.39 -3.41
CA ALA A 524 18.95 4.51 -2.59
C ALA A 524 18.26 4.06 -1.28
N PRO A 525 18.13 4.95 -0.27
CA PRO A 525 17.31 4.68 0.91
C PRO A 525 15.85 4.35 0.56
N LEU A 526 15.19 3.55 1.42
CA LEU A 526 13.85 3.04 1.12
C LEU A 526 12.82 4.17 0.98
N ALA A 527 12.88 5.17 1.86
CA ALA A 527 11.96 6.30 1.83
C ALA A 527 12.02 7.02 0.47
N GLU A 528 13.22 7.28 -0.04
CA GLU A 528 13.43 7.95 -1.34
C GLU A 528 12.90 7.12 -2.51
N ILE A 529 13.07 5.80 -2.47
CA ILE A 529 12.52 4.91 -3.49
C ILE A 529 10.99 4.99 -3.51
N ALA A 530 10.36 4.94 -2.34
CA ALA A 530 8.92 5.04 -2.21
C ALA A 530 8.37 6.42 -2.63
N ASP A 531 8.99 7.51 -2.18
CA ASP A 531 8.58 8.87 -2.56
C ASP A 531 8.68 9.06 -4.08
N ARG A 532 9.75 8.56 -4.69
CA ARG A 532 9.92 8.62 -6.14
C ARG A 532 8.81 7.86 -6.85
N GLN A 533 8.51 6.64 -6.41
CA GLN A 533 7.44 5.85 -7.01
C GLN A 533 6.09 6.59 -6.96
N GLN A 534 5.78 7.23 -5.82
CA GLN A 534 4.57 8.05 -5.68
C GLN A 534 4.62 9.30 -6.57
N ALA A 535 5.76 9.98 -6.64
CA ALA A 535 5.92 11.19 -7.42
C ALA A 535 5.80 10.94 -8.93
N VAL A 536 6.40 9.85 -9.44
CA VAL A 536 6.27 9.44 -10.85
C VAL A 536 4.82 9.07 -11.19
N ALA A 537 4.09 8.45 -10.27
CA ALA A 537 2.67 8.16 -10.47
C ALA A 537 1.78 9.42 -10.61
N LEU A 538 2.30 10.60 -10.22
CA LEU A 538 1.65 11.90 -10.38
C LEU A 538 2.13 12.67 -11.62
N VAL A 539 3.03 12.10 -12.43
CA VAL A 539 3.43 12.70 -13.71
C VAL A 539 2.30 12.55 -14.72
N ARG A 540 1.95 13.66 -15.38
CA ARG A 540 0.99 13.67 -16.49
C ARG A 540 1.69 13.96 -17.81
N ILE A 541 1.31 13.21 -18.83
CA ILE A 541 1.83 13.32 -20.19
C ILE A 541 0.64 13.56 -21.12
N GLU A 542 0.55 14.76 -21.69
CA GLU A 542 -0.58 15.17 -22.53
C GLU A 542 -0.10 15.41 -23.95
N ARG A 543 -0.69 14.72 -24.94
CA ARG A 543 -0.35 14.94 -26.35
C ARG A 543 -0.87 16.29 -26.81
N HIS A 544 -0.02 17.06 -27.46
CA HIS A 544 -0.46 18.25 -28.16
C HIS A 544 -0.73 17.85 -29.63
N GLU A 545 -1.98 17.99 -30.09
CA GLU A 545 -2.27 17.83 -31.52
C GLU A 545 -1.59 18.98 -32.26
N SER A 546 -0.51 18.66 -33.00
CA SER A 546 0.06 19.59 -33.96
C SER A 546 -0.99 19.91 -35.03
N GLU A 547 -1.17 21.19 -35.37
CA GLU A 547 -2.00 21.62 -36.51
C GLU A 547 -1.66 20.78 -37.75
N PRO A 548 -2.64 20.44 -38.62
CA PRO A 548 -2.40 19.59 -39.77
C PRO A 548 -1.43 20.27 -40.74
N VAL A 549 -0.14 19.92 -40.64
CA VAL A 549 0.87 20.33 -41.60
C VAL A 549 0.60 19.57 -42.90
N HIS A 550 0.36 20.31 -43.98
CA HIS A 550 0.07 19.81 -45.33
C HIS A 550 1.29 19.16 -46.03
N ASP A 551 2.22 18.56 -45.28
CA ASP A 551 3.42 17.96 -45.85
C ASP A 551 3.44 16.44 -45.61
N MET A 552 3.37 15.68 -46.71
CA MET A 552 3.31 14.21 -46.72
C MET A 552 4.67 13.55 -46.42
N SER A 553 5.46 14.11 -45.50
CA SER A 553 6.68 13.45 -45.03
C SER A 553 6.35 12.59 -43.80
N SER A 554 6.85 11.36 -43.78
CA SER A 554 6.49 10.31 -42.83
C SER A 554 6.97 10.52 -41.38
N ASN A 555 7.56 11.67 -41.04
CA ASN A 555 8.21 11.91 -39.73
C ASN A 555 7.71 13.20 -39.08
N ALA A 556 6.41 13.30 -38.82
CA ALA A 556 5.90 14.36 -37.95
C ALA A 556 6.46 14.16 -36.53
N PRO A 557 7.06 15.18 -35.91
CA PRO A 557 7.54 15.08 -34.53
C PRO A 557 6.39 14.82 -33.55
N LEU A 558 6.71 14.09 -32.48
CA LEU A 558 5.82 13.87 -31.36
C LEU A 558 5.88 15.08 -30.43
N HIS A 559 4.76 15.76 -30.25
CA HIS A 559 4.60 16.91 -29.35
C HIS A 559 3.76 16.52 -28.13
N PHE A 560 4.27 16.77 -26.94
CA PHE A 560 3.57 16.49 -25.68
C PHE A 560 4.05 17.37 -24.54
N LEU A 561 3.17 17.60 -23.56
CA LEU A 561 3.47 18.28 -22.30
C LEU A 561 3.73 17.24 -21.22
N VAL A 562 4.73 17.46 -20.38
CA VAL A 562 5.05 16.63 -19.23
C VAL A 562 4.94 17.48 -17.97
N THR A 563 4.03 17.13 -17.07
CA THR A 563 3.76 17.88 -15.85
C THR A 563 4.04 17.03 -14.61
N ASN A 564 4.82 17.56 -13.66
CA ASN A 564 5.03 16.94 -12.35
C ASN A 564 4.02 17.51 -11.33
N HIS A 565 2.96 16.77 -11.01
CA HIS A 565 1.99 17.20 -9.98
C HIS A 565 2.38 16.81 -8.55
N SER A 566 3.55 16.22 -8.35
CA SER A 566 4.03 15.87 -7.02
C SER A 566 4.67 17.06 -6.31
N VAL A 567 4.96 16.87 -5.03
CA VAL A 567 5.72 17.82 -4.19
C VAL A 567 7.23 17.54 -4.20
N HIS A 568 7.70 16.61 -5.03
CA HIS A 568 9.09 16.17 -5.10
C HIS A 568 9.68 16.49 -6.46
N ASP A 569 10.93 16.94 -6.47
CA ASP A 569 11.71 17.08 -7.70
C ASP A 569 12.03 15.70 -8.28
N LEU A 570 11.82 15.54 -9.58
CA LEU A 570 12.09 14.31 -10.31
C LEU A 570 13.40 14.43 -11.07
N GLN A 571 14.51 14.33 -10.33
CA GLN A 571 15.84 14.24 -10.93
C GLN A 571 15.97 12.96 -11.76
N GLY A 572 16.43 13.09 -12.99
CA GLY A 572 16.55 12.00 -13.96
C GLY A 572 15.23 11.33 -14.29
N LEU A 573 14.11 12.06 -14.35
CA LEU A 573 12.85 11.55 -14.89
C LEU A 573 13.13 10.88 -16.24
N THR A 574 12.68 9.64 -16.39
CA THR A 574 12.91 8.85 -17.60
C THR A 574 11.58 8.58 -18.27
N LEU A 575 11.46 8.97 -19.54
CA LEU A 575 10.33 8.64 -20.39
C LEU A 575 10.77 7.61 -21.44
N ASN A 576 9.95 6.58 -21.67
CA ASN A 576 10.11 5.64 -22.77
C ASN A 576 9.18 6.04 -23.91
N LEU A 577 9.75 6.30 -25.09
CA LEU A 577 9.04 6.71 -26.30
C LEU A 577 8.82 5.52 -27.25
N PRO A 578 7.90 5.60 -28.23
CA PRO A 578 7.48 4.41 -29.00
C PRO A 578 8.52 3.91 -30.01
N SER A 579 9.48 4.75 -30.39
CA SER A 579 10.63 4.35 -31.19
C SER A 579 11.87 5.17 -30.84
N VAL A 580 12.98 4.89 -31.53
CA VAL A 580 14.28 5.51 -31.25
C VAL A 580 14.20 7.01 -31.47
N ILE A 581 14.69 7.78 -30.51
CA ILE A 581 14.71 9.23 -30.56
C ILE A 581 15.93 9.68 -31.38
N GLN A 582 15.69 10.38 -32.48
CA GLN A 582 16.74 10.97 -33.31
C GLN A 582 17.13 12.38 -32.83
N GLN A 583 16.14 13.16 -32.40
CA GLN A 583 16.31 14.52 -31.91
C GLN A 583 15.21 14.84 -30.89
N VAL A 584 15.52 15.70 -29.92
CA VAL A 584 14.55 16.17 -28.92
C VAL A 584 14.84 17.64 -28.55
N THR A 585 13.79 18.41 -28.28
CA THR A 585 13.87 19.74 -27.66
C THR A 585 12.90 19.81 -26.48
N LEU A 586 13.32 20.49 -25.40
CA LEU A 586 12.54 20.76 -24.19
C LEU A 586 12.28 22.28 -24.11
N ASP A 587 11.02 22.72 -24.07
CA ASP A 587 10.62 24.14 -24.09
C ASP A 587 11.26 24.97 -25.22
N GLY A 588 11.47 24.35 -26.38
CA GLY A 588 12.26 24.93 -27.48
C GLY A 588 13.78 24.83 -27.26
N GLU A 589 14.58 25.76 -27.81
CA GLU A 589 16.04 25.79 -27.59
C GLU A 589 16.43 26.44 -26.23
N GLN A 590 15.47 26.90 -25.42
CA GLN A 590 15.73 27.74 -24.23
C GLN A 590 15.50 27.04 -22.87
N SER A 591 15.60 25.71 -22.78
CA SER A 591 15.57 25.04 -21.48
C SER A 591 16.97 24.93 -20.85
N ASN A 592 17.04 25.10 -19.52
CA ASN A 592 18.23 24.78 -18.72
C ASN A 592 18.40 23.26 -18.52
N ALA A 593 17.40 22.44 -18.85
CA ALA A 593 17.49 20.99 -18.81
C ALA A 593 18.24 20.48 -20.05
N THR A 594 19.36 19.79 -19.86
CA THR A 594 20.07 19.12 -20.97
C THR A 594 19.54 17.69 -21.06
N PRO A 595 18.64 17.36 -22.02
CA PRO A 595 18.09 16.02 -22.12
C PRO A 595 19.17 15.01 -22.49
N VAL A 596 19.11 13.81 -21.91
CA VAL A 596 19.93 12.67 -22.31
C VAL A 596 19.05 11.67 -23.05
N VAL A 597 19.47 11.30 -24.26
CA VAL A 597 18.76 10.33 -25.11
C VAL A 597 19.52 9.01 -25.14
N ARG A 598 18.82 7.89 -24.91
CA ARG A 598 19.37 6.53 -24.98
C ARG A 598 18.37 5.60 -25.68
N GLY A 599 18.48 5.46 -27.00
CA GLY A 599 17.55 4.65 -27.79
C GLY A 599 16.14 5.26 -27.73
N THR A 600 15.21 4.58 -27.06
CA THR A 600 13.83 5.07 -26.83
C THR A 600 13.69 5.89 -25.56
N LEU A 601 14.73 6.00 -24.73
CA LEU A 601 14.67 6.67 -23.45
C LEU A 601 15.04 8.15 -23.57
N LEU A 602 14.17 9.02 -23.07
CA LEU A 602 14.41 10.44 -22.84
C LEU A 602 14.57 10.69 -21.34
N ILE A 603 15.69 11.27 -20.93
CA ILE A 603 16.02 11.52 -19.52
C ILE A 603 16.23 13.01 -19.31
N PHE A 604 15.56 13.60 -18.33
CA PHE A 604 15.72 15.00 -17.94
C PHE A 604 15.25 15.21 -16.49
N ASP A 605 15.60 16.34 -15.89
CA ASP A 605 15.10 16.73 -14.57
C ASP A 605 13.78 17.48 -14.72
N LEU A 606 12.83 17.23 -13.81
CA LEU A 606 11.55 17.94 -13.77
C LEU A 606 11.22 18.33 -12.32
N ALA A 607 11.24 19.63 -12.03
CA ALA A 607 11.00 20.15 -10.68
C ALA A 607 9.55 19.94 -10.22
N ALA A 608 9.30 19.99 -8.91
CA ALA A 608 7.96 19.90 -8.35
C ALA A 608 7.04 21.01 -8.91
N GLY A 609 5.89 20.63 -9.44
CA GLY A 609 4.92 21.55 -10.05
C GLY A 609 5.29 22.06 -11.45
N GLU A 610 6.44 21.65 -12.01
CA GLU A 610 6.90 22.10 -13.32
C GLU A 610 6.15 21.40 -14.46
N THR A 611 5.99 22.11 -15.58
CA THR A 611 5.48 21.60 -16.86
C THR A 611 6.50 21.92 -17.94
N ILE A 612 6.88 20.92 -18.73
CA ILE A 612 7.81 21.05 -19.85
C ILE A 612 7.14 20.59 -21.14
N GLU A 613 7.31 21.37 -22.21
CA GLU A 613 6.96 20.97 -23.57
C GLU A 613 8.08 20.14 -24.19
N VAL A 614 7.73 18.96 -24.70
CA VAL A 614 8.67 18.05 -25.37
C VAL A 614 8.29 17.91 -26.83
N THR A 615 9.28 18.17 -27.70
CA THR A 615 9.20 17.84 -29.12
C THR A 615 10.24 16.79 -29.46
N ALA A 616 9.82 15.61 -29.90
CA ALA A 616 10.72 14.49 -30.22
C ALA A 616 10.56 14.03 -31.68
N TRP A 617 11.67 13.94 -32.41
CA TRP A 617 11.72 13.34 -33.75
C TRP A 617 12.12 11.88 -33.63
N LEU A 618 11.27 11.02 -34.15
CA LEU A 618 11.38 9.57 -34.02
C LEU A 618 11.91 8.93 -35.30
N GLY A 619 12.70 7.88 -35.13
CA GLY A 619 13.34 7.11 -36.19
C GLY A 619 12.72 5.76 -36.49
#